data_AF-A0A8X8AXL2-F1
#
_entry.id   AF-A0A8X8AXL2-F1
#
_cell.length_a   1.000
_cell.length_b   1.000
_cell.length_c   1.000
_cell.angle_alpha   90.00
_cell.angle_beta   90.00
_cell.angle_gamma   90.00
#
_symmetry.space_group_name_H-M   'P 1'
#
loop_
_entity.id
_entity.type
_entity.pdbx_description
1 polymer ?
#
loop_
_entity_poly.entity_id
_entity_poly.type
_entity_poly.pdbx_seq_one_letter_code
_entity_poly.pdbx_strand_id
1 'polypeptide(L)'
;MTHPDEEYMQMKASKNSIDMLGFVADAHCGIPTRCPCGGRIINENDGFHFRQPWVFGVQEEVEMLRKHVDAMAAEIAEMKYKLTRPNPTTA
;
A
#
# COMPACT_ATOMS: atom_id res chain seq x y z
N MET A 1 -3.70 20.38 23.31
CA MET A 1 -2.61 19.40 23.11
C MET A 1 -3.26 18.18 22.53
N THR A 2 -3.07 17.96 21.23
CA THR A 2 -3.38 16.71 20.55
C THR A 2 -2.63 15.58 21.26
N HIS A 3 -3.28 14.43 21.42
CA HIS A 3 -2.65 13.28 22.08
C HIS A 3 -1.42 12.88 21.25
N PRO A 4 -0.27 12.52 21.86
CA PRO A 4 0.95 12.17 21.11
C PRO A 4 0.73 11.13 20.01
N ASP A 5 -0.24 10.23 20.22
CA ASP A 5 -0.62 9.20 19.23
C ASP A 5 -1.31 9.78 17.99
N GLU A 6 -2.10 10.84 18.13
CA GLU A 6 -2.77 11.49 16.98
C GLU A 6 -1.75 12.17 16.06
N GLU A 7 -0.75 12.84 16.63
CA GLU A 7 0.34 13.46 15.88
C GLU A 7 1.18 12.39 15.15
N TYR A 8 1.45 11.26 15.81
CA TYR A 8 2.13 10.12 15.21
C TYR A 8 1.34 9.53 14.02
N MET A 9 0.03 9.35 14.18
CA MET A 9 -0.82 8.85 13.11
C MET A 9 -0.92 9.84 11.93
N GLN A 10 -1.01 11.14 12.21
CA GLN A 10 -1.01 12.19 11.19
C GLN A 10 0.32 12.25 10.43
N MET A 11 1.44 12.10 11.13
CA MET A 11 2.77 12.02 10.51
C MET A 11 2.86 10.81 9.58
N LYS A 12 2.37 9.64 10.02
CA LYS A 12 2.35 8.42 9.21
C LYS A 12 1.47 8.57 7.96
N ALA A 13 0.29 9.18 8.12
CA ALA A 13 -0.59 9.48 6.98
C ALA A 13 0.07 10.45 5.99
N SER A 14 0.76 11.48 6.49
CA SER A 14 1.49 12.45 5.68
C SER A 14 2.65 11.79 4.91
N LYS A 15 3.40 10.90 5.55
CA LYS A 15 4.45 10.11 4.90
C LYS A 15 3.88 9.27 3.75
N ASN A 16 2.80 8.54 3.99
CA ASN A 16 2.16 7.73 2.95
C ASN A 16 1.70 8.60 1.76
N SER A 17 1.16 9.79 2.01
CA SER A 17 0.77 10.72 0.95
C SER A 17 1.96 11.18 0.10
N ILE A 18 3.09 11.52 0.74
CA ILE A 18 4.32 11.92 0.05
C ILE A 18 4.89 10.77 -0.78
N ASP A 19 4.90 9.56 -0.24
CA ASP A 19 5.38 8.37 -0.94
C ASP A 19 4.53 8.10 -2.20
N MET A 20 3.20 8.20 -2.08
CA MET A 20 2.27 8.08 -3.22
C MET A 20 2.48 9.15 -4.30
N LEU A 21 2.72 10.41 -3.92
CA LEU A 21 3.05 11.46 -4.88
C LEU A 21 4.38 11.18 -5.59
N GLY A 22 5.36 10.66 -4.85
CA GLY A 22 6.64 10.23 -5.40
C GLY A 22 6.47 9.14 -6.45
N PHE A 23 5.57 8.19 -6.22
CA PHE A 23 5.25 7.09 -7.13
C PHE A 23 4.61 7.56 -8.43
N VAL A 24 3.63 8.47 -8.36
CA VAL A 24 3.00 9.07 -9.56
C VAL A 24 4.02 9.84 -10.39
N ALA A 25 4.90 10.60 -9.74
CA ALA A 25 5.95 11.34 -10.42
C ALA A 25 6.93 10.41 -11.16
N ASP A 26 7.34 9.29 -10.55
CA ASP A 26 8.23 8.31 -11.19
C ASP A 26 7.58 7.63 -12.39
N ALA A 27 6.27 7.34 -12.33
CA ALA A 27 5.53 6.76 -13.45
C ALA A 27 5.42 7.72 -14.64
N HIS A 28 5.21 9.02 -14.38
CA HIS A 28 5.06 10.04 -15.41
C HIS A 28 6.39 10.50 -16.02
N CYS A 29 7.43 10.62 -15.20
CA CYS A 29 8.69 11.27 -15.59
C CYS A 29 9.88 10.29 -15.68
N GLY A 30 9.69 9.02 -15.31
CA GLY A 30 10.76 8.05 -15.14
C GLY A 30 11.50 8.22 -13.81
N ILE A 31 12.14 7.14 -13.33
CA ILE A 31 12.89 7.17 -12.08
C ILE A 31 14.14 8.05 -12.27
N PRO A 32 14.32 9.12 -11.48
CA PRO A 32 15.50 9.96 -11.59
C PRO A 32 16.78 9.14 -11.30
N THR A 33 17.77 9.22 -12.19
CA THR A 33 19.08 8.56 -12.01
C THR A 33 20.14 9.49 -11.42
N ARG A 34 19.82 10.78 -11.25
CA ARG A 34 20.67 11.82 -10.66
C ARG A 34 19.89 12.69 -9.68
N CYS A 35 20.52 13.00 -8.55
CA CYS A 35 20.00 13.92 -7.55
C CYS A 35 20.12 15.37 -8.06
N PRO A 36 19.23 16.30 -7.66
CA PRO A 36 19.40 17.72 -7.93
C PRO A 36 20.77 18.31 -7.53
N CYS A 37 21.48 17.69 -6.57
CA CYS A 37 22.85 18.07 -6.19
C CYS A 37 23.94 17.63 -7.20
N GLY A 38 23.56 16.89 -8.26
CA GLY A 38 24.47 16.36 -9.28
C GLY A 38 25.01 14.95 -8.99
N GLY A 39 24.78 14.42 -7.79
CA GLY A 39 25.16 13.05 -7.40
C GLY A 39 24.36 11.97 -8.14
N ARG A 40 24.94 10.77 -8.28
CA ARG A 40 24.20 9.60 -8.78
C ARG A 40 23.19 9.16 -7.71
N ILE A 41 21.95 8.94 -8.11
CA ILE A 41 20.98 8.27 -7.23
C ILE A 41 21.39 6.79 -7.20
N ILE A 42 22.02 6.39 -6.10
CA ILE A 42 22.37 5.01 -5.78
C ILE A 42 21.27 4.47 -4.87
N ASN A 43 20.84 3.22 -5.10
CA ASN A 43 19.95 2.51 -4.18
C ASN A 43 20.60 2.21 -2.81
N GLU A 44 21.82 2.71 -2.58
CA GLU A 44 22.54 2.62 -1.31
C GLU A 44 22.12 3.81 -0.44
N ASN A 45 21.50 3.47 0.70
CA ASN A 45 20.99 4.42 1.68
C ASN A 45 22.15 5.15 2.37
N ASP A 46 22.59 6.27 1.82
CA ASP A 46 23.54 7.20 2.46
C ASP A 46 22.85 8.18 3.43
N GLY A 47 21.55 7.98 3.70
CA GLY A 47 20.74 8.82 4.58
C GLY A 47 20.25 10.13 3.94
N PHE A 48 20.72 10.49 2.74
CA PHE A 48 20.33 11.73 2.05
C PHE A 48 19.71 11.48 0.66
N HIS A 49 20.04 10.36 0.01
CA HIS A 49 19.65 10.03 -1.36
C HIS A 49 18.87 8.71 -1.45
N PHE A 50 18.14 8.35 -0.39
CA PHE A 50 17.29 7.17 -0.39
C PHE A 50 15.86 7.55 -0.81
N ARG A 51 15.52 7.26 -2.07
CA ARG A 51 14.12 7.16 -2.49
C ARG A 51 13.73 5.70 -2.29
N GLN A 52 12.76 5.41 -1.42
CA GLN A 52 12.20 4.05 -1.37
C GLN A 52 11.75 3.67 -2.78
N PRO A 53 12.31 2.61 -3.39
CA PRO A 53 11.93 2.24 -4.73
C PRO A 53 10.42 1.98 -4.81
N TRP A 54 9.76 2.59 -5.78
CA TRP A 54 8.31 2.43 -6.06
C TRP A 54 7.83 0.99 -5.96
N VAL A 55 8.68 0.05 -6.42
CA VAL A 55 8.41 -1.39 -6.38
C VAL A 55 8.09 -1.91 -4.97
N PHE A 56 8.72 -1.40 -3.90
CA PHE A 56 8.44 -1.85 -2.54
C PHE A 56 7.08 -1.35 -2.05
N GLY A 57 6.77 -0.06 -2.26
CA GLY A 57 5.47 0.49 -1.89
C GLY A 57 4.32 -0.17 -2.65
N VAL A 58 4.49 -0.40 -3.96
CA VAL A 58 3.50 -1.13 -4.77
C VAL A 58 3.35 -2.57 -4.31
N GLN A 59 4.45 -3.24 -3.95
CA GLN A 59 4.37 -4.60 -3.45
C GLN A 59 3.57 -4.68 -2.15
N GLU A 60 3.84 -3.78 -1.19
CA GLU A 60 3.08 -3.71 0.08
C GLU A 60 1.59 -3.44 -0.16
N GLU A 61 1.27 -2.48 -1.03
CA GLU A 61 -0.12 -2.15 -1.39
C GLU A 61 -0.83 -3.32 -2.10
N VAL A 62 -0.15 -4.00 -3.03
CA VAL A 62 -0.70 -5.18 -3.72
C VAL A 62 -0.93 -6.33 -2.73
N GLU A 63 -0.04 -6.55 -1.77
CA GLU A 63 -0.22 -7.56 -0.73
C GLU A 63 -1.40 -7.24 0.20
N MET A 64 -1.57 -5.96 0.57
CA MET A 64 -2.73 -5.48 1.34
C MET A 64 -4.04 -5.67 0.57
N LEU A 65 -4.09 -5.25 -0.68
CA LEU A 65 -5.25 -5.41 -1.55
C LEU A 65 -5.61 -6.88 -1.74
N ARG A 66 -4.61 -7.74 -1.93
CA ARG A 66 -4.83 -9.18 -2.09
C ARG A 66 -5.48 -9.79 -0.85
N LYS A 67 -5.01 -9.45 0.36
CA LYS A 67 -5.64 -9.89 1.62
C LYS A 67 -7.11 -9.47 1.70
N HIS A 68 -7.42 -8.23 1.28
CA HIS A 68 -8.79 -7.73 1.29
C HIS A 68 -9.68 -8.48 0.28
N VAL A 69 -9.17 -8.75 -0.92
CA VAL A 69 -9.88 -9.54 -1.94
C VAL A 69 -10.12 -10.97 -1.47
N ASP A 70 -9.15 -11.61 -0.84
CA ASP A 70 -9.28 -12.96 -0.31
C ASP A 70 -10.35 -13.02 0.80
N ALA A 71 -10.41 -12.01 1.68
CA ALA A 71 -11.45 -11.89 2.71
C ALA A 71 -12.85 -11.75 2.09
N MET A 72 -13.03 -10.84 1.12
CA MET A 72 -14.30 -10.69 0.41
C MET A 72 -14.72 -11.98 -0.31
N ALA A 73 -13.77 -12.70 -0.92
CA ALA A 73 -14.05 -13.96 -1.58
C ALA A 73 -14.55 -15.03 -0.61
N ALA A 74 -14.00 -15.09 0.61
CA ALA A 74 -14.43 -16.00 1.67
C ALA A 74 -15.86 -15.69 2.14
N GLU A 75 -16.18 -14.41 2.34
CA GLU A 75 -17.54 -13.96 2.72
C GLU A 75 -18.57 -14.32 1.64
N ILE A 76 -18.22 -14.10 0.36
CA ILE A 76 -19.07 -14.48 -0.77
C ILE A 76 -19.30 -16.00 -0.80
N ALA A 77 -18.26 -16.80 -0.54
CA ALA A 77 -18.38 -18.26 -0.51
C ALA A 77 -19.32 -18.71 0.63
N GLU A 78 -19.21 -18.11 1.82
CA GLU A 78 -20.09 -18.41 2.95
C GLU A 78 -21.55 -18.03 2.65
N MET A 79 -21.78 -16.84 2.09
CA MET A 79 -23.11 -16.40 1.69
C MET A 79 -23.72 -17.33 0.65
N LYS A 80 -22.95 -17.74 -0.37
CA LYS A 80 -23.39 -18.71 -1.37
C LYS A 80 -23.78 -20.03 -0.72
N TYR A 81 -22.97 -20.57 0.19
CA TYR A 81 -23.29 -21.79 0.92
C TYR A 81 -24.61 -21.69 1.68
N LYS A 82 -24.85 -20.58 2.38
CA LYS A 82 -26.10 -20.33 3.11
C LYS A 82 -27.33 -20.25 2.20
N LEU A 83 -27.18 -19.77 0.97
CA LEU A 83 -28.27 -19.71 -0.02
C LEU A 83 -28.53 -21.05 -0.68
N THR A 84 -27.51 -21.87 -0.90
CA THR A 84 -27.62 -23.17 -1.59
C THR A 84 -27.92 -24.33 -0.65
N ARG A 85 -27.79 -24.16 0.67
CA ARG A 85 -28.08 -25.24 1.63
C ARG A 85 -29.57 -25.63 1.53
N PRO A 86 -29.90 -26.91 1.31
CA PRO A 86 -31.28 -27.37 1.33
C PRO A 86 -31.85 -27.25 2.75
N ASN A 87 -33.12 -26.85 2.85
CA ASN A 87 -33.81 -26.77 4.14
C ASN A 87 -34.00 -28.19 4.69
N PRO A 88 -33.71 -28.45 5.98
CA PRO A 88 -33.86 -29.78 6.56
C PRO A 88 -35.31 -30.28 6.64
N THR A 89 -36.30 -29.44 6.30
CA THR A 89 -37.74 -29.75 6.41
C THR A 89 -38.37 -30.26 5.10
N THR A 90 -37.61 -30.46 4.02
CA THR A 90 -38.15 -30.97 2.73
C THR A 90 -37.95 -32.48 2.53
N ALA A 91 -38.03 -33.28 3.60
CA ALA A 91 -38.09 -34.75 3.53
C ALA A 91 -39.44 -35.25 4.05
#